data_AF-A0A349HDS4-F1
#
_entry.id   AF-A0A349HDS4-F1
#
_cell.length_a   1.000
_cell.length_b   1.000
_cell.length_c   1.000
_cell.angle_alpha   90.00
_cell.angle_beta   90.00
_cell.angle_gamma   90.00
#
_symmetry.space_group_name_H-M   'P 1'
#
loop_
_entity.id
_entity.type
_entity.pdbx_description
1 polymer ?
#
loop_
_entity_poly.entity_id
_entity_poly.type
_entity_poly.pdbx_seq_one_letter_code
_entity_poly.pdbx_strand_id
1 'polypeptide(L)'
;MLDSYIIEFVATEKNFNEEGYLLSNPDVAKAVKEGRLRSGRKHFDLFGRKEGRKIRLPSSLILESKKKKLERIRPLLRKDISYIEKNNCYDFLSEELRSKFNIIETDAISGCGYDTYGIEIIEKNAEGLVLDCGAGRRPVYFDNVVNFEIVDFDTTDVRGVGEDLPFVDQAFDAVLSIAVLEHVKDPFLCAKEISRVIKPGGDLMCCVPFLQPFHAHPHHYYNMTGQGIQNLFSDYLCIDKVTVYDSLLPISSLTWILRSWADGLQGKTKKDFMNLRVSDLIGDIGNYLDKPFVRELSMEKNLELASATVLFAHKE
;
A
#
# COMPACT_ATOMS: atom_id res chain seq x y z
N MET A 1 6.89 -13.47 -24.09
CA MET A 1 7.49 -13.27 -22.75
C MET A 1 6.83 -12.04 -22.18
N LEU A 2 6.43 -12.08 -20.92
CA LEU A 2 5.84 -10.92 -20.27
C LEU A 2 6.94 -9.86 -20.05
N ASP A 3 6.77 -8.69 -20.67
CA ASP A 3 7.71 -7.59 -20.50
C ASP A 3 7.47 -6.90 -19.14
N SER A 4 8.56 -6.64 -18.43
CA SER A 4 8.56 -5.94 -17.15
C SER A 4 9.81 -5.08 -16.98
N TYR A 5 9.66 -4.00 -16.22
CA TYR A 5 10.68 -2.97 -16.06
C TYR A 5 10.91 -2.72 -14.57
N ILE A 6 12.10 -3.08 -14.07
CA ILE A 6 12.50 -2.73 -12.71
C ILE A 6 12.86 -1.25 -12.69
N ILE A 7 12.14 -0.48 -11.89
CA ILE A 7 12.25 1.00 -11.80
C ILE A 7 12.69 1.47 -10.42
N GLU A 8 12.75 0.59 -9.44
CA GLU A 8 13.37 0.84 -8.14
C GLU A 8 14.03 -0.44 -7.61
N PHE A 9 15.28 -0.32 -7.14
CA PHE A 9 16.03 -1.43 -6.55
C PHE A 9 17.00 -0.94 -5.47
N VAL A 10 17.61 -1.87 -4.75
CA VAL A 10 18.60 -1.55 -3.71
C VAL A 10 19.82 -0.88 -4.34
N ALA A 11 20.23 0.26 -3.79
CA ALA A 11 21.42 0.97 -4.22
C ALA A 11 22.68 0.16 -3.88
N THR A 12 23.59 0.06 -4.84
CA THR A 12 24.87 -0.61 -4.75
C THR A 12 25.94 0.28 -5.35
N GLU A 13 27.20 -0.02 -5.05
CA GLU A 13 28.33 0.71 -5.64
C GLU A 13 28.31 0.70 -7.17
N LYS A 14 27.81 -0.39 -7.77
CA LYS A 14 27.78 -0.57 -9.22
C LYS A 14 26.66 0.21 -9.92
N ASN A 15 25.55 0.47 -9.21
CA ASN A 15 24.36 1.06 -9.80
C ASN A 15 24.05 2.47 -9.27
N PHE A 16 24.91 3.04 -8.42
CA PHE A 16 24.68 4.32 -7.79
C PHE A 16 24.58 5.45 -8.81
N ASN A 17 23.51 6.23 -8.69
CA ASN A 17 23.27 7.48 -9.40
C ASN A 17 22.68 8.49 -8.41
N GLU A 18 23.26 9.69 -8.35
CA GLU A 18 22.90 10.71 -7.36
C GLU A 18 21.42 11.11 -7.43
N GLU A 19 20.93 11.40 -8.64
CA GLU A 19 19.56 11.85 -8.87
C GLU A 19 18.54 10.78 -8.46
N GLY A 20 18.70 9.55 -8.95
CA GLY A 20 17.83 8.43 -8.59
C GLY A 20 17.85 8.10 -7.10
N TYR A 21 19.00 8.30 -6.44
CA TYR A 21 19.15 8.03 -5.02
C TYR A 21 18.43 9.08 -4.17
N LEU A 22 18.60 10.37 -4.49
CA LEU A 22 17.87 11.44 -3.81
C LEU A 22 16.37 11.35 -4.06
N LEU A 23 15.95 10.94 -5.26
CA LEU A 23 14.53 10.74 -5.59
C LEU A 23 13.87 9.63 -4.74
N SER A 24 14.65 8.60 -4.36
CA SER A 24 14.16 7.47 -3.55
C SER A 24 14.22 7.72 -2.05
N ASN A 25 14.99 8.71 -1.62
CA ASN A 25 15.28 8.97 -0.22
C ASN A 25 15.03 10.46 0.10
N PRO A 26 13.75 10.88 0.27
CA PRO A 26 13.38 12.28 0.51
C PRO A 26 14.02 12.89 1.76
N ASP A 27 14.26 12.08 2.79
CA ASP A 27 14.98 12.47 4.01
C ASP A 27 16.42 12.91 3.70
N VAL A 28 17.10 12.15 2.84
CA VAL A 28 18.45 12.47 2.37
C VAL A 28 18.42 13.67 1.44
N ALA A 29 17.47 13.75 0.51
CA ALA A 29 17.31 14.89 -0.39
C ALA A 29 17.11 16.20 0.38
N LYS A 30 16.28 16.19 1.42
CA LYS A 30 16.09 17.32 2.32
C LYS A 30 17.38 17.70 3.05
N ALA A 31 18.10 16.73 3.62
CA ALA A 31 19.36 16.99 4.31
C ALA A 31 20.46 17.55 3.38
N VAL A 32 20.51 17.12 2.12
CA VAL A 32 21.42 17.69 1.11
C VAL A 32 21.02 19.11 0.74
N LYS A 33 19.72 19.36 0.50
CA LYS A 33 19.19 20.69 0.18
C LYS A 33 19.45 21.71 1.30
N GLU A 34 19.37 21.28 2.55
CA GLU A 34 19.64 22.11 3.73
C GLU A 34 21.14 22.24 4.07
N GLY A 35 22.03 21.62 3.27
CA GLY A 35 23.47 21.68 3.49
C GLY A 35 23.99 20.84 4.67
N ARG A 36 23.12 20.05 5.32
CA ARG A 36 23.50 19.13 6.41
C ARG A 36 24.29 17.91 5.91
N LEU A 37 24.09 17.53 4.63
CA LEU A 37 24.87 16.51 3.93
C LEU A 37 25.41 17.08 2.62
N ARG A 38 26.63 16.66 2.25
CA ARG A 38 27.29 17.14 1.03
C ARG A 38 26.63 16.63 -0.26
N SER A 39 26.15 15.39 -0.24
CA SER A 39 25.51 14.72 -1.36
C SER A 39 24.81 13.44 -0.90
N GLY A 40 23.90 12.91 -1.72
CA GLY A 40 23.33 11.59 -1.59
C GLY A 40 24.41 10.51 -1.62
N ARG A 41 25.42 10.67 -2.46
CA ARG A 41 26.59 9.77 -2.50
C ARG A 41 27.28 9.67 -1.14
N LYS A 42 27.48 10.81 -0.47
CA LYS A 42 28.11 10.83 0.86
C LYS A 42 27.26 10.08 1.89
N HIS A 43 25.95 10.22 1.83
CA HIS A 43 25.03 9.45 2.67
C HIS A 43 25.11 7.95 2.37
N PHE A 44 25.08 7.58 1.09
CA PHE A 44 25.13 6.19 0.65
C PHE A 44 26.38 5.46 1.16
N ASP A 45 27.54 6.10 1.01
CA ASP A 45 28.83 5.55 1.43
C ASP A 45 28.90 5.35 2.97
N LEU A 46 28.33 6.28 3.75
CA LEU A 46 28.39 6.24 5.22
C LEU A 46 27.34 5.30 5.84
N PHE A 47 26.11 5.38 5.34
CA PHE A 47 24.92 4.78 5.97
C PHE A 47 24.10 3.97 4.97
N GLY A 48 23.79 4.57 3.82
CA GLY A 48 22.76 4.06 2.90
C GLY A 48 23.00 2.64 2.41
N ARG A 49 24.27 2.25 2.20
CA ARG A 49 24.62 0.86 1.81
C ARG A 49 24.28 -0.17 2.89
N LYS A 50 24.48 0.17 4.18
CA LYS A 50 24.16 -0.72 5.30
C LYS A 50 22.66 -0.74 5.61
N GLU A 51 21.99 0.37 5.35
CA GLU A 51 20.54 0.53 5.49
C GLU A 51 19.76 -0.12 4.34
N GLY A 52 20.43 -0.56 3.27
CA GLY A 52 19.76 -1.11 2.09
C GLY A 52 18.90 -0.08 1.35
N ARG A 53 19.31 1.20 1.38
CA ARG A 53 18.57 2.29 0.72
C ARG A 53 18.40 2.02 -0.78
N LYS A 54 17.30 2.51 -1.32
CA LYS A 54 16.91 2.25 -2.71
C LYS A 54 17.34 3.37 -3.65
N ILE A 55 17.34 3.06 -4.93
CA ILE A 55 17.56 3.97 -6.03
C ILE A 55 16.48 3.78 -7.10
N ARG A 56 16.03 4.88 -7.68
CA ARG A 56 15.00 4.93 -8.72
C ARG A 56 15.63 5.18 -10.08
N LEU A 57 15.12 4.49 -11.08
CA LEU A 57 15.45 4.77 -12.46
C LEU A 57 14.49 5.82 -13.06
N PRO A 58 14.88 6.53 -14.13
CA PRO A 58 14.02 7.49 -14.79
C PRO A 58 12.73 6.86 -15.32
N SER A 59 11.61 7.56 -15.16
CA SER A 59 10.29 7.14 -15.67
C SER A 59 10.23 7.03 -17.20
N SER A 60 11.19 7.62 -17.92
CA SER A 60 11.31 7.48 -19.37
C SER A 60 11.51 6.03 -19.82
N LEU A 61 12.01 5.14 -18.95
CA LEU A 61 12.19 3.72 -19.25
C LEU A 61 10.87 2.98 -19.52
N ILE A 62 9.79 3.41 -18.88
CA ILE A 62 8.47 2.75 -18.99
C ILE A 62 7.52 3.49 -19.94
N LEU A 63 7.93 4.63 -20.49
CA LEU A 63 7.03 5.53 -21.22
C LEU A 63 6.40 4.88 -22.46
N GLU A 64 7.18 4.10 -23.22
CA GLU A 64 6.67 3.41 -24.42
C GLU A 64 5.68 2.31 -24.05
N SER A 65 6.03 1.46 -23.09
CA SER A 65 5.15 0.41 -22.56
C SER A 65 3.85 1.02 -22.00
N LYS A 66 3.96 2.09 -21.21
CA LYS A 66 2.82 2.82 -20.65
C LYS A 66 1.86 3.29 -21.73
N LYS A 67 2.36 3.93 -22.79
CA LYS A 67 1.52 4.35 -23.93
C LYS A 67 0.82 3.16 -24.61
N LYS A 68 1.53 2.06 -24.86
CA LYS A 68 0.93 0.85 -25.45
C LYS A 68 -0.18 0.28 -24.55
N LYS A 69 0.05 0.24 -23.24
CA LYS A 69 -0.96 -0.19 -22.27
C LYS A 69 -2.17 0.75 -22.23
N LEU A 70 -1.96 2.06 -22.25
CA LEU A 70 -3.07 3.03 -22.29
C LEU A 70 -3.98 2.83 -23.52
N GLU A 71 -3.41 2.58 -24.70
CA GLU A 71 -4.20 2.26 -25.88
C GLU A 71 -4.99 0.95 -25.74
N ARG A 72 -4.43 -0.07 -25.07
CA ARG A 72 -5.13 -1.33 -24.77
C ARG A 72 -6.30 -1.14 -23.81
N ILE A 73 -6.17 -0.28 -22.80
CA ILE A 73 -7.22 -0.07 -21.79
C ILE A 73 -8.27 0.96 -22.19
N ARG A 74 -7.97 1.88 -23.11
CA ARG A 74 -8.90 2.91 -23.60
C ARG A 74 -10.30 2.36 -23.97
N PRO A 75 -10.46 1.25 -24.72
CA PRO A 75 -11.80 0.70 -25.02
C PRO A 75 -12.50 0.08 -23.82
N LEU A 76 -11.79 -0.19 -22.71
CA LEU A 76 -12.31 -0.76 -21.47
C LEU A 76 -12.77 0.32 -20.49
N LEU A 77 -12.56 1.61 -20.79
CA LEU A 77 -13.00 2.71 -19.96
C LEU A 77 -14.51 2.93 -20.11
N ARG A 78 -15.17 3.22 -19.00
CA ARG A 78 -16.57 3.67 -18.96
C ARG A 78 -16.71 5.00 -19.69
N LYS A 79 -17.75 5.11 -20.54
CA LYS A 79 -18.03 6.30 -21.36
C LYS A 79 -18.95 7.30 -20.68
N ASP A 80 -19.61 6.87 -19.62
CA ASP A 80 -20.53 7.67 -18.81
C ASP A 80 -19.83 8.53 -17.76
N ILE A 81 -18.51 8.36 -17.58
CA ILE A 81 -17.68 9.16 -16.67
C ILE A 81 -16.66 9.96 -17.47
N SER A 82 -16.58 11.26 -17.20
CA SER A 82 -15.56 12.14 -17.77
C SER A 82 -14.21 11.95 -17.10
N TYR A 83 -13.13 12.04 -17.87
CA TYR A 83 -11.76 12.00 -17.37
C TYR A 83 -10.87 13.02 -18.08
N ILE A 84 -9.71 13.31 -17.49
CA ILE A 84 -8.65 14.11 -18.10
C ILE A 84 -7.48 13.18 -18.42
N GLU A 85 -6.94 13.25 -19.63
CA GLU A 85 -5.69 12.57 -19.96
C GLU A 85 -4.50 13.50 -19.72
N LYS A 86 -3.65 13.16 -18.75
CA LYS A 86 -2.46 13.95 -18.39
C LYS A 86 -1.33 12.99 -17.99
N ASN A 87 -0.09 13.31 -18.35
CA ASN A 87 1.10 12.54 -17.96
C ASN A 87 1.09 11.05 -18.39
N ASN A 88 0.37 10.69 -19.46
CA ASN A 88 0.11 9.30 -19.83
C ASN A 88 -0.61 8.57 -18.67
N CYS A 89 -1.68 9.17 -18.19
CA CYS A 89 -2.57 8.64 -17.18
C CYS A 89 -3.99 9.13 -17.50
N TYR A 90 -4.98 8.25 -17.31
CA TYR A 90 -6.39 8.63 -17.35
C TYR A 90 -6.86 9.01 -15.94
N ASP A 91 -7.17 10.29 -15.72
CA ASP A 91 -7.56 10.81 -14.41
C ASP A 91 -9.07 11.01 -14.32
N PHE A 92 -9.75 10.11 -13.61
CA PHE A 92 -11.19 10.17 -13.34
C PHE A 92 -11.53 10.90 -12.02
N LEU A 93 -10.54 11.43 -11.28
CA LEU A 93 -10.79 12.10 -10.00
C LEU A 93 -11.31 13.53 -10.19
N SER A 94 -12.62 13.65 -10.34
CA SER A 94 -13.34 14.93 -10.32
C SER A 94 -13.24 15.64 -8.96
N GLU A 95 -13.52 16.94 -8.93
CA GLU A 95 -13.60 17.71 -7.67
C GLU A 95 -14.66 17.13 -6.71
N GLU A 96 -15.77 16.62 -7.26
CA GLU A 96 -16.81 15.95 -6.49
C GLU A 96 -16.31 14.68 -5.82
N LEU A 97 -15.62 13.80 -6.55
CA LEU A 97 -15.04 12.58 -5.98
C LEU A 97 -13.97 12.90 -4.93
N ARG A 98 -13.12 13.89 -5.19
CA ARG A 98 -12.10 14.35 -4.24
C ARG A 98 -12.74 14.80 -2.92
N SER A 99 -13.81 15.57 -3.00
CA SER A 99 -14.58 16.03 -1.84
C SER A 99 -15.26 14.86 -1.12
N LYS A 100 -16.02 14.03 -1.85
CA LYS A 100 -16.78 12.90 -1.30
C LYS A 100 -15.90 11.90 -0.56
N PHE A 101 -14.74 11.56 -1.11
CA PHE A 101 -13.82 10.57 -0.55
C PHE A 101 -12.70 11.18 0.29
N ASN A 102 -12.68 12.51 0.47
CA ASN A 102 -11.66 13.24 1.22
C ASN A 102 -10.23 12.91 0.74
N ILE A 103 -10.04 12.98 -0.58
CA ILE A 103 -8.76 12.74 -1.24
C ILE A 103 -7.94 14.02 -1.17
N ILE A 104 -6.82 13.95 -0.44
CA ILE A 104 -5.91 15.07 -0.22
C ILE A 104 -4.64 14.81 -1.04
N GLU A 105 -4.09 15.85 -1.66
CA GLU A 105 -2.78 15.76 -2.31
C GLU A 105 -1.69 15.42 -1.29
N THR A 106 -0.77 14.55 -1.68
CA THR A 106 0.24 14.04 -0.77
C THR A 106 1.54 13.72 -1.49
N ASP A 107 2.65 13.99 -0.81
CA ASP A 107 3.99 13.56 -1.21
C ASP A 107 4.35 12.19 -0.61
N ALA A 108 3.45 11.58 0.18
CA ALA A 108 3.69 10.27 0.76
C ALA A 108 3.64 9.20 -0.34
N ILE A 109 4.66 8.34 -0.33
CA ILE A 109 4.77 7.27 -1.32
C ILE A 109 4.34 5.98 -0.64
N SER A 110 3.08 5.60 -0.85
CA SER A 110 2.63 4.23 -0.59
C SER A 110 3.14 3.34 -1.72
N GLY A 111 3.68 2.17 -1.40
CA GLY A 111 4.18 1.25 -2.41
C GLY A 111 4.71 -0.04 -1.81
N CYS A 112 4.37 -1.17 -2.43
CA CYS A 112 4.87 -2.48 -2.08
C CYS A 112 5.27 -3.24 -3.36
N GLY A 113 6.18 -4.21 -3.23
CA GLY A 113 6.42 -5.17 -4.29
C GLY A 113 5.31 -6.21 -4.35
N TYR A 114 5.23 -6.94 -5.46
CA TYR A 114 4.43 -8.16 -5.51
C TYR A 114 5.19 -9.29 -4.82
N ASP A 115 4.48 -10.08 -4.03
CA ASP A 115 4.98 -11.37 -3.54
C ASP A 115 4.83 -12.45 -4.62
N THR A 116 5.21 -13.68 -4.30
CA THR A 116 5.14 -14.81 -5.23
C THR A 116 3.72 -15.07 -5.73
N TYR A 117 2.69 -14.87 -4.90
CA TYR A 117 1.29 -15.08 -5.31
C TYR A 117 0.84 -14.02 -6.31
N GLY A 118 1.19 -12.76 -6.06
CA GLY A 118 0.91 -11.66 -7.00
C GLY A 118 1.61 -11.88 -8.35
N ILE A 119 2.88 -12.29 -8.32
CA ILE A 119 3.65 -12.62 -9.54
C ILE A 119 3.04 -13.81 -10.28
N GLU A 120 2.64 -14.88 -9.60
CA GLU A 120 2.00 -16.05 -10.22
C GLU A 120 0.71 -15.67 -10.96
N ILE A 121 -0.14 -14.81 -10.38
CA ILE A 121 -1.36 -14.31 -11.05
C ILE A 121 -1.02 -13.46 -12.27
N ILE A 122 -0.02 -12.58 -12.16
CA ILE A 122 0.44 -11.73 -13.26
C ILE A 122 0.95 -12.58 -14.43
N GLU A 123 1.77 -13.60 -14.14
CA GLU A 123 2.35 -14.49 -15.15
C GLU A 123 1.31 -15.43 -15.77
N LYS A 124 0.40 -15.98 -14.97
CA LYS A 124 -0.74 -16.79 -15.45
C LYS A 124 -1.58 -16.02 -16.48
N ASN A 125 -1.70 -14.71 -16.31
CA ASN A 125 -2.49 -13.80 -17.15
C ASN A 125 -1.61 -12.95 -18.08
N ALA A 126 -0.46 -13.47 -18.53
CA ALA A 126 0.51 -12.74 -19.37
C ALA A 126 -0.08 -12.18 -20.68
N GLU A 127 -1.02 -12.91 -21.30
CA GLU A 127 -1.69 -12.49 -22.55
C GLU A 127 -2.92 -11.58 -22.31
N GLY A 128 -3.35 -11.48 -21.05
CA GLY A 128 -4.52 -10.73 -20.63
C GLY A 128 -4.20 -9.34 -20.06
N LEU A 129 -5.13 -8.84 -19.25
CA LEU A 129 -4.95 -7.66 -18.41
C LEU A 129 -5.28 -7.98 -16.96
N VAL A 130 -4.38 -7.57 -16.06
CA VAL A 130 -4.56 -7.62 -14.62
C VAL A 130 -4.77 -6.20 -14.11
N LEU A 131 -5.80 -5.98 -13.29
CA LEU A 131 -5.96 -4.71 -12.59
C LEU A 131 -5.25 -4.79 -11.25
N ASP A 132 -4.35 -3.86 -10.97
CA ASP A 132 -3.83 -3.63 -9.63
C ASP A 132 -4.60 -2.45 -9.01
N CYS A 133 -5.62 -2.78 -8.23
CA CYS A 133 -6.58 -1.83 -7.66
C CYS A 133 -6.05 -1.28 -6.33
N GLY A 134 -5.48 -0.08 -6.36
CA GLY A 134 -4.74 0.53 -5.25
C GLY A 134 -3.26 0.15 -5.28
N ALA A 135 -2.64 0.38 -6.44
CA ALA A 135 -1.28 -0.08 -6.74
C ALA A 135 -0.19 0.56 -5.86
N GLY A 136 -0.46 1.76 -5.33
CA GLY A 136 0.58 2.68 -4.90
C GLY A 136 1.61 2.90 -6.01
N ARG A 137 2.83 3.23 -5.61
CA ARG A 137 3.97 3.27 -6.49
C ARG A 137 4.63 1.89 -6.57
N ARG A 138 4.70 1.31 -7.76
CA ARG A 138 5.31 -0.01 -7.96
C ARG A 138 6.81 0.09 -8.23
N PRO A 139 7.65 -0.81 -7.67
CA PRO A 139 9.08 -0.88 -7.98
C PRO A 139 9.37 -1.63 -9.29
N VAL A 140 8.40 -2.39 -9.79
CA VAL A 140 8.45 -3.10 -11.07
C VAL A 140 7.17 -2.78 -11.83
N TYR A 141 7.30 -2.36 -13.08
CA TYR A 141 6.20 -2.03 -13.97
C TYR A 141 5.98 -3.18 -14.96
N PHE A 142 4.77 -3.70 -15.04
CA PHE A 142 4.40 -4.78 -15.95
C PHE A 142 3.48 -4.27 -17.06
N ASP A 143 3.67 -4.81 -18.27
CA ASP A 143 2.94 -4.38 -19.47
C ASP A 143 1.49 -4.86 -19.49
N ASN A 144 1.18 -5.94 -18.76
CA ASN A 144 -0.16 -6.48 -18.61
C ASN A 144 -0.87 -6.04 -17.31
N VAL A 145 -0.20 -5.33 -16.40
CA VAL A 145 -0.81 -4.88 -15.14
C VAL A 145 -1.19 -3.41 -15.24
N VAL A 146 -2.47 -3.11 -15.11
CA VAL A 146 -3.00 -1.74 -15.06
C VAL A 146 -2.93 -1.24 -13.63
N ASN A 147 -2.06 -0.27 -13.37
CA ASN A 147 -1.90 0.30 -12.04
C ASN A 147 -2.96 1.38 -11.82
N PHE A 148 -3.92 1.09 -10.94
CA PHE A 148 -4.99 2.01 -10.56
C PHE A 148 -4.73 2.60 -9.18
N GLU A 149 -4.77 3.93 -9.07
CA GLU A 149 -4.35 4.62 -7.84
C GLU A 149 -4.98 6.02 -7.71
N ILE A 150 -5.19 6.53 -6.48
CA ILE A 150 -5.66 7.91 -6.27
C ILE A 150 -4.53 8.95 -6.48
N VAL A 151 -3.27 8.56 -6.29
CA VAL A 151 -2.08 9.40 -6.46
C VAL A 151 -1.47 9.25 -7.87
N ASP A 152 -1.01 10.36 -8.45
CA ASP A 152 -0.32 10.41 -9.77
C ASP A 152 1.16 10.03 -9.61
N PHE A 153 1.46 8.76 -9.38
CA PHE A 153 2.83 8.25 -9.40
C PHE A 153 3.31 8.04 -10.84
N ASP A 154 4.63 7.94 -11.03
CA ASP A 154 5.25 7.60 -12.31
C ASP A 154 4.68 6.29 -12.90
N THR A 155 4.31 5.34 -12.04
CA THR A 155 3.71 4.06 -12.41
C THR A 155 2.20 4.06 -12.60
N THR A 156 1.49 5.11 -12.22
CA THR A 156 0.01 5.13 -12.24
C THR A 156 -0.51 5.24 -13.66
N ASP A 157 -1.37 4.30 -14.08
CA ASP A 157 -1.96 4.30 -15.43
C ASP A 157 -3.35 4.93 -15.45
N VAL A 158 -4.13 4.69 -14.39
CA VAL A 158 -5.50 5.22 -14.24
C VAL A 158 -5.68 5.71 -12.81
N ARG A 159 -6.33 6.86 -12.65
CA ARG A 159 -6.72 7.38 -11.35
C ARG A 159 -8.22 7.38 -11.18
N GLY A 160 -8.67 7.00 -9.98
CA GLY A 160 -10.08 6.94 -9.61
C GLY A 160 -10.24 6.46 -8.17
N VAL A 161 -11.49 6.18 -7.78
CA VAL A 161 -11.83 5.59 -6.48
C VAL A 161 -12.28 4.15 -6.66
N GLY A 162 -11.94 3.27 -5.72
CA GLY A 162 -12.30 1.84 -5.81
C GLY A 162 -13.81 1.60 -5.72
N GLU A 163 -14.53 2.51 -5.08
CA GLU A 163 -15.99 2.48 -4.94
C GLU A 163 -16.76 2.86 -6.23
N ASP A 164 -16.08 3.33 -7.27
CA ASP A 164 -16.67 3.64 -8.59
C ASP A 164 -15.60 3.47 -9.67
N LEU A 165 -15.30 2.20 -10.01
CA LEU A 165 -14.21 1.88 -10.92
C LEU A 165 -14.54 2.36 -12.34
N PRO A 166 -13.62 3.07 -13.02
CA PRO A 166 -13.87 3.68 -14.33
C PRO A 166 -13.79 2.68 -15.49
N PHE A 167 -13.96 1.39 -15.23
CA PHE A 167 -13.85 0.30 -16.20
C PHE A 167 -15.22 -0.33 -16.46
N VAL A 168 -15.43 -0.80 -17.69
CA VAL A 168 -16.62 -1.58 -18.05
C VAL A 168 -16.63 -2.94 -17.33
N ASP A 169 -17.79 -3.59 -17.31
CA ASP A 169 -17.94 -4.93 -16.75
C ASP A 169 -17.00 -5.92 -17.46
N GLN A 170 -16.46 -6.89 -16.71
CA GLN A 170 -15.67 -7.99 -17.27
C GLN A 170 -14.47 -7.52 -18.12
N ALA A 171 -13.81 -6.44 -17.69
CA ALA A 171 -12.66 -5.86 -18.37
C ALA A 171 -11.36 -6.65 -18.13
N PHE A 172 -11.19 -7.27 -16.96
CA PHE A 172 -9.91 -7.83 -16.51
C PHE A 172 -9.94 -9.35 -16.34
N ASP A 173 -8.82 -9.99 -16.67
CA ASP A 173 -8.60 -11.43 -16.48
C ASP A 173 -8.24 -11.75 -15.02
N ALA A 174 -7.66 -10.78 -14.30
CA ALA A 174 -7.49 -10.86 -12.86
C ALA A 174 -7.48 -9.48 -12.19
N VAL A 175 -7.73 -9.44 -10.89
CA VAL A 175 -7.56 -8.25 -10.03
C VAL A 175 -6.65 -8.59 -8.85
N LEU A 176 -5.70 -7.69 -8.58
CA LEU A 176 -4.93 -7.62 -7.34
C LEU A 176 -5.47 -6.44 -6.51
N SER A 177 -5.68 -6.65 -5.21
CA SER A 177 -6.01 -5.61 -4.25
C SER A 177 -5.25 -5.87 -2.95
N ILE A 178 -4.14 -5.17 -2.73
CA ILE A 178 -3.17 -5.49 -1.69
C ILE A 178 -3.05 -4.29 -0.75
N ALA A 179 -3.57 -4.44 0.47
CA ALA A 179 -3.61 -3.40 1.50
C ALA A 179 -4.33 -2.14 1.00
N VAL A 180 -5.60 -2.30 0.61
CA VAL A 180 -6.43 -1.25 -0.03
C VAL A 180 -7.82 -1.14 0.61
N LEU A 181 -8.52 -2.26 0.84
CA LEU A 181 -9.90 -2.22 1.31
C LEU A 181 -10.03 -1.70 2.76
N GLU A 182 -8.95 -1.68 3.53
CA GLU A 182 -8.88 -0.98 4.82
C GLU A 182 -8.92 0.54 4.68
N HIS A 183 -8.53 1.08 3.52
CA HIS A 183 -8.38 2.51 3.27
C HIS A 183 -9.59 3.14 2.56
N VAL A 184 -10.52 2.33 2.06
CA VAL A 184 -11.76 2.79 1.41
C VAL A 184 -12.88 3.01 2.43
N LYS A 185 -13.79 3.96 2.16
CA LYS A 185 -14.88 4.28 3.09
C LYS A 185 -15.95 3.20 3.10
N ASP A 186 -16.24 2.65 1.91
CA ASP A 186 -17.21 1.58 1.71
C ASP A 186 -16.54 0.37 1.05
N PRO A 187 -16.00 -0.57 1.85
CA PRO A 187 -15.34 -1.76 1.33
C PRO A 187 -16.30 -2.71 0.63
N PHE A 188 -17.60 -2.67 0.94
CA PHE A 188 -18.60 -3.50 0.27
C PHE A 188 -18.86 -3.01 -1.15
N LEU A 189 -19.00 -1.70 -1.34
CA LEU A 189 -19.14 -1.11 -2.66
C LEU A 189 -17.86 -1.30 -3.50
N CYS A 190 -16.69 -1.09 -2.92
CA CYS A 190 -15.41 -1.36 -3.60
C CYS A 190 -15.28 -2.83 -4.01
N ALA A 191 -15.59 -3.78 -3.13
CA ALA A 191 -15.56 -5.21 -3.45
C ALA A 191 -16.55 -5.59 -4.57
N LYS A 192 -17.72 -4.97 -4.60
CA LYS A 192 -18.70 -5.12 -5.67
C LYS A 192 -18.14 -4.63 -7.02
N GLU A 193 -17.52 -3.46 -7.04
CA GLU A 193 -16.89 -2.91 -8.26
C GLU A 193 -15.73 -3.77 -8.74
N ILE A 194 -14.85 -4.23 -7.83
CA ILE A 194 -13.78 -5.19 -8.14
C ILE A 194 -14.37 -6.45 -8.78
N SER A 195 -15.44 -7.00 -8.21
CA SER A 195 -16.08 -8.20 -8.74
C SER A 195 -16.73 -7.96 -10.11
N ARG A 196 -17.32 -6.78 -10.33
CA ARG A 196 -17.95 -6.39 -11.60
C ARG A 196 -16.97 -6.34 -12.77
N VAL A 197 -15.75 -5.84 -12.52
CA VAL A 197 -14.74 -5.66 -13.59
C VAL A 197 -13.97 -6.95 -13.90
N ILE A 198 -14.09 -8.00 -13.07
CA ILE A 198 -13.49 -9.31 -13.32
C ILE A 198 -14.31 -10.08 -14.37
N LYS A 199 -13.63 -10.69 -15.34
CA LYS A 199 -14.24 -11.60 -16.32
C LYS A 199 -14.72 -12.90 -15.66
N PRO A 200 -15.74 -13.58 -16.21
CA PRO A 200 -16.07 -14.94 -15.81
C PRO A 200 -14.84 -15.86 -15.91
N GLY A 201 -14.50 -16.52 -14.80
CA GLY A 201 -13.29 -17.36 -14.70
C GLY A 201 -11.99 -16.61 -14.41
N GLY A 202 -12.04 -15.29 -14.22
CA GLY A 202 -10.90 -14.48 -13.80
C GLY A 202 -10.56 -14.63 -12.31
N ASP A 203 -9.33 -14.26 -11.96
CA ASP A 203 -8.80 -14.44 -10.61
C ASP A 203 -8.91 -13.17 -9.76
N LEU A 204 -9.07 -13.33 -8.45
CA LEU A 204 -8.90 -12.26 -7.46
C LEU A 204 -7.85 -12.68 -6.42
N MET A 205 -6.88 -11.81 -6.18
CA MET A 205 -6.09 -11.83 -4.95
C MET A 205 -6.35 -10.54 -4.18
N CYS A 206 -6.96 -10.70 -3.01
CA CYS A 206 -7.21 -9.60 -2.08
C CYS A 206 -6.51 -9.87 -0.75
N CYS A 207 -5.77 -8.87 -0.26
CA CYS A 207 -5.07 -8.91 1.02
C CYS A 207 -5.42 -7.65 1.83
N VAL A 208 -5.85 -7.85 3.07
CA VAL A 208 -6.28 -6.77 3.99
C VAL A 208 -5.71 -7.04 5.40
N PRO A 209 -5.39 -5.99 6.18
CA PRO A 209 -4.83 -6.14 7.51
C PRO A 209 -5.88 -6.64 8.51
N PHE A 210 -5.43 -7.49 9.44
CA PHE A 210 -6.22 -7.87 10.63
C PHE A 210 -5.61 -7.33 11.92
N LEU A 211 -4.43 -7.85 12.30
CA LEU A 211 -3.72 -7.50 13.54
C LEU A 211 -2.53 -6.57 13.28
N GLN A 212 -2.61 -5.73 12.25
CA GLN A 212 -1.60 -4.70 12.01
C GLN A 212 -1.99 -3.44 12.78
N PRO A 213 -1.04 -2.73 13.42
CA PRO A 213 -1.28 -1.41 13.99
C PRO A 213 -1.93 -0.47 12.99
N PHE A 214 -2.68 0.51 13.48
CA PHE A 214 -3.25 1.55 12.63
C PHE A 214 -2.14 2.27 11.84
N HIS A 215 -2.30 2.33 10.52
CA HIS A 215 -1.36 2.98 9.62
C HIS A 215 -2.15 3.64 8.50
N ALA A 216 -2.33 4.96 8.58
CA ALA A 216 -3.16 5.66 7.61
C ALA A 216 -2.33 6.22 6.45
N HIS A 217 -2.79 5.94 5.22
CA HIS A 217 -2.57 6.85 4.09
C HIS A 217 -3.61 6.61 2.96
N PRO A 218 -4.49 7.58 2.60
CA PRO A 218 -4.79 8.83 3.31
C PRO A 218 -5.60 8.59 4.59
N HIS A 219 -6.35 7.49 4.68
CA HIS A 219 -7.21 7.12 5.82
C HIS A 219 -7.11 5.62 6.07
N HIS A 220 -7.44 5.12 7.26
CA HIS A 220 -7.51 3.68 7.56
C HIS A 220 -8.76 3.44 8.41
N TYR A 221 -9.75 2.76 7.84
CA TYR A 221 -11.10 2.61 8.38
C TYR A 221 -11.35 1.23 8.96
N TYR A 222 -10.79 0.16 8.36
CA TYR A 222 -11.18 -1.21 8.70
C TYR A 222 -9.99 -2.16 8.80
N ASN A 223 -9.94 -2.94 9.88
CA ASN A 223 -9.18 -4.18 9.92
C ASN A 223 -10.15 -5.34 9.78
N MET A 224 -9.84 -6.31 8.93
CA MET A 224 -10.75 -7.40 8.60
C MET A 224 -10.22 -8.74 9.08
N THR A 225 -11.09 -9.55 9.68
CA THR A 225 -10.81 -10.98 9.90
C THR A 225 -10.88 -11.74 8.58
N GLY A 226 -10.48 -13.03 8.59
CA GLY A 226 -10.69 -13.92 7.45
C GLY A 226 -12.16 -14.02 7.01
N GLN A 227 -13.10 -14.06 7.96
CA GLN A 227 -14.54 -14.03 7.65
C GLN A 227 -14.99 -12.68 7.11
N GLY A 228 -14.40 -11.58 7.60
CA GLY A 228 -14.69 -10.23 7.13
C GLY A 228 -14.39 -10.05 5.64
N ILE A 229 -13.20 -10.46 5.19
CA ILE A 229 -12.85 -10.40 3.77
C ILE A 229 -13.71 -11.36 2.92
N GLN A 230 -14.03 -12.57 3.41
CA GLN A 230 -14.93 -13.49 2.68
C GLN A 230 -16.32 -12.88 2.48
N ASN A 231 -16.84 -12.20 3.51
CA ASN A 231 -18.17 -11.58 3.47
C ASN A 231 -18.28 -10.47 2.41
N LEU A 232 -17.17 -9.84 2.01
CA LEU A 232 -17.18 -8.83 0.95
C LEU A 232 -17.41 -9.43 -0.45
N PHE A 233 -16.98 -10.67 -0.68
CA PHE A 233 -16.90 -11.26 -2.02
C PHE A 233 -17.82 -12.46 -2.25
N SER A 234 -18.33 -13.10 -1.20
CA SER A 234 -19.05 -14.39 -1.31
C SER A 234 -20.35 -14.33 -2.14
N ASP A 235 -20.98 -13.15 -2.25
CA ASP A 235 -22.17 -12.95 -3.09
C ASP A 235 -21.83 -12.81 -4.58
N TYR A 236 -20.56 -12.57 -4.93
CA TYR A 236 -20.12 -12.25 -6.28
C TYR A 236 -19.12 -13.26 -6.87
N LEU A 237 -18.32 -13.91 -6.02
CA LEU A 237 -17.20 -14.78 -6.41
C LEU A 237 -17.21 -16.09 -5.61
N CYS A 238 -16.73 -17.17 -6.24
CA CYS A 238 -16.43 -18.42 -5.54
C CYS A 238 -15.10 -18.28 -4.79
N ILE A 239 -15.10 -18.52 -3.48
CA ILE A 239 -13.90 -18.35 -2.64
C ILE A 239 -13.16 -19.68 -2.54
N ASP A 240 -12.03 -19.80 -3.24
CA ASP A 240 -11.23 -21.03 -3.26
C ASP A 240 -10.42 -21.23 -1.98
N LYS A 241 -9.87 -20.16 -1.41
CA LYS A 241 -8.95 -20.21 -0.26
C LYS A 241 -8.88 -18.89 0.50
N VAL A 242 -8.78 -18.98 1.82
CA VAL A 242 -8.29 -17.92 2.71
C VAL A 242 -7.04 -18.44 3.41
N THR A 243 -5.92 -17.72 3.31
CA THR A 243 -4.62 -18.21 3.80
C THR A 243 -3.78 -17.07 4.37
N VAL A 244 -2.72 -17.43 5.10
CA VAL A 244 -1.68 -16.53 5.60
C VAL A 244 -0.34 -17.02 5.06
N TYR A 245 0.49 -16.12 4.53
CA TYR A 245 1.82 -16.41 4.01
C TYR A 245 2.89 -15.56 4.72
N ASP A 246 4.17 -15.80 4.43
CA ASP A 246 5.31 -15.39 5.25
C ASP A 246 5.28 -13.94 5.75
N SER A 247 4.97 -12.97 4.86
CA SER A 247 4.91 -11.55 5.23
C SER A 247 3.74 -11.20 6.16
N LEU A 248 2.71 -12.05 6.21
CA LEU A 248 1.46 -11.88 6.97
C LEU A 248 1.40 -12.76 8.23
N LEU A 249 2.45 -13.53 8.53
CA LEU A 249 2.48 -14.38 9.72
C LEU A 249 2.39 -13.55 11.01
N PRO A 250 1.88 -14.12 12.12
CA PRO A 250 1.72 -13.40 13.40
C PRO A 250 2.99 -12.74 13.94
N ILE A 251 4.17 -13.23 13.56
CA ILE A 251 5.44 -12.63 13.93
C ILE A 251 5.60 -11.20 13.39
N SER A 252 5.01 -10.89 12.22
CA SER A 252 4.98 -9.55 11.65
C SER A 252 4.19 -8.60 12.54
N SER A 253 2.98 -9.00 12.95
CA SER A 253 2.15 -8.24 13.89
C SER A 253 2.83 -8.01 15.24
N LEU A 254 3.37 -9.08 15.85
CA LEU A 254 4.07 -8.98 17.13
C LEU A 254 5.27 -8.02 17.03
N THR A 255 6.07 -8.16 15.98
CA THR A 255 7.25 -7.33 15.75
C THR A 255 6.86 -5.85 15.58
N TRP A 256 5.82 -5.56 14.81
CA TRP A 256 5.36 -4.20 14.59
C TRP A 256 4.83 -3.58 15.88
N ILE A 257 3.95 -4.28 16.60
CA ILE A 257 3.39 -3.81 17.87
C ILE A 257 4.50 -3.47 18.87
N LEU A 258 5.46 -4.39 19.08
CA LEU A 258 6.54 -4.17 20.05
C LEU A 258 7.47 -3.01 19.65
N ARG A 259 7.76 -2.85 18.35
CA ARG A 259 8.59 -1.74 17.85
C ARG A 259 7.89 -0.40 18.06
N SER A 260 6.64 -0.28 17.61
CA SER A 260 5.87 0.96 17.76
C SER A 260 5.65 1.31 19.24
N TRP A 261 5.38 0.30 20.08
CA TRP A 261 5.29 0.50 21.53
C TRP A 261 6.59 1.08 22.08
N ALA A 262 7.74 0.45 21.78
CA ALA A 262 9.04 0.95 22.23
C ALA A 262 9.33 2.37 21.73
N ASP A 263 8.89 2.72 20.52
CA ASP A 263 9.07 4.05 19.93
C ASP A 263 8.18 5.11 20.57
N GLY A 264 7.04 4.72 21.15
CA GLY A 264 6.22 5.57 22.00
C GLY A 264 6.82 5.88 23.38
N LEU A 265 7.90 5.22 23.79
CA LEU A 265 8.52 5.36 25.11
C LEU A 265 9.85 6.13 25.05
N GLN A 266 10.29 6.66 26.20
CA GLN A 266 11.56 7.37 26.31
C GLN A 266 12.35 6.99 27.58
N GLY A 267 13.62 7.39 27.63
CA GLY A 267 14.47 7.30 28.82
C GLY A 267 14.54 5.91 29.46
N LYS A 268 14.42 5.88 30.79
CA LYS A 268 14.50 4.63 31.58
C LYS A 268 13.38 3.65 31.22
N THR A 269 12.17 4.14 30.98
CA THR A 269 11.01 3.29 30.67
C THR A 269 11.20 2.52 29.36
N LYS A 270 11.67 3.18 28.28
CA LYS A 270 12.02 2.49 27.03
C LYS A 270 13.10 1.43 27.26
N LYS A 271 14.15 1.77 28.01
CA LYS A 271 15.25 0.82 28.31
C LYS A 271 14.74 -0.39 29.09
N ASP A 272 13.91 -0.19 30.10
CA ASP A 272 13.36 -1.27 30.91
C ASP A 272 12.42 -2.16 30.08
N PHE A 273 11.53 -1.56 29.26
CA PHE A 273 10.65 -2.28 28.35
C PHE A 273 11.44 -3.15 27.35
N MET A 274 12.51 -2.62 26.76
CA MET A 274 13.36 -3.36 25.82
C MET A 274 14.14 -4.51 26.45
N ASN A 275 14.23 -4.58 27.78
CA ASN A 275 14.85 -5.69 28.50
C ASN A 275 13.85 -6.77 28.95
N LEU A 276 12.54 -6.54 28.75
CA LEU A 276 11.52 -7.54 29.06
C LEU A 276 11.63 -8.72 28.10
N ARG A 277 11.40 -9.91 28.64
CA ARG A 277 11.24 -11.14 27.86
C ARG A 277 9.79 -11.29 27.48
N VAL A 278 9.52 -12.05 26.42
CA VAL A 278 8.14 -12.44 26.06
C VAL A 278 7.43 -13.10 27.26
N SER A 279 8.14 -13.91 28.04
CA SER A 279 7.61 -14.53 29.27
C SER A 279 7.11 -13.51 30.31
N ASP A 280 7.61 -12.29 30.29
CA ASP A 280 7.24 -11.25 31.26
C ASP A 280 5.94 -10.54 30.86
N LEU A 281 5.48 -10.72 29.61
CA LEU A 281 4.33 -10.04 29.00
C LEU A 281 3.10 -10.95 28.75
N ILE A 282 3.19 -12.26 29.02
CA ILE A 282 2.11 -13.24 28.78
C ILE A 282 1.18 -13.47 29.98
N GLY A 283 1.40 -12.75 31.08
CA GLY A 283 0.61 -12.87 32.32
C GLY A 283 -0.70 -12.10 32.28
N ASP A 284 -1.37 -12.03 33.44
CA ASP A 284 -2.62 -11.30 33.60
C ASP A 284 -2.44 -9.79 33.35
N ILE A 285 -3.34 -9.21 32.55
CA ILE A 285 -3.26 -7.81 32.13
C ILE A 285 -3.28 -6.82 33.30
N GLY A 286 -3.97 -7.17 34.40
CA GLY A 286 -4.06 -6.34 35.61
C GLY A 286 -2.70 -6.09 36.26
N ASN A 287 -1.72 -6.97 36.04
CA ASN A 287 -0.35 -6.78 36.55
C ASN A 287 0.43 -5.70 35.78
N TYR A 288 -0.06 -5.29 34.61
CA TYR A 288 0.62 -4.36 33.70
C TYR A 288 0.00 -2.97 33.67
N LEU A 289 -1.29 -2.84 34.01
CA LEU A 289 -2.04 -1.59 33.80
C LEU A 289 -1.40 -0.36 34.45
N ASP A 290 -0.72 -0.52 35.59
CA ASP A 290 -0.05 0.58 36.31
C ASP A 290 1.45 0.69 36.02
N LYS A 291 1.98 -0.12 35.10
CA LYS A 291 3.41 -0.08 34.75
C LYS A 291 3.72 1.18 33.92
N PRO A 292 4.92 1.75 34.07
CA PRO A 292 5.36 2.91 33.29
C PRO A 292 5.24 2.70 31.77
N PHE A 293 5.59 1.52 31.27
CA PHE A 293 5.50 1.22 29.83
C PHE A 293 4.07 1.18 29.30
N VAL A 294 3.04 1.09 30.15
CA VAL A 294 1.62 1.22 29.77
C VAL A 294 1.16 2.67 29.93
N ARG A 295 1.49 3.32 31.05
CA ARG A 295 0.97 4.65 31.40
C ARG A 295 1.66 5.82 30.71
N GLU A 296 2.89 5.65 30.25
CA GLU A 296 3.66 6.72 29.58
C GLU A 296 3.39 6.82 28.07
N LEU A 297 2.63 5.88 27.48
CA LEU A 297 2.22 5.98 26.08
C LEU A 297 1.27 7.17 25.90
N SER A 298 1.49 7.95 24.84
CA SER A 298 0.57 9.01 24.45
C SER A 298 -0.79 8.46 24.02
N MET A 299 -1.84 9.28 24.06
CA MET A 299 -3.16 8.90 23.54
C MET A 299 -3.08 8.48 22.06
N GLU A 300 -2.26 9.17 21.26
CA GLU A 300 -2.04 8.84 19.85
C GLU A 300 -1.44 7.42 19.69
N LYS A 301 -0.44 7.04 20.50
CA LYS A 301 0.12 5.68 20.44
C LYS A 301 -0.84 4.63 20.97
N ASN A 302 -1.62 4.96 22.00
CA ASN A 302 -2.69 4.09 22.46
C ASN A 302 -3.76 3.85 21.38
N LEU A 303 -4.11 4.87 20.58
CA LEU A 303 -5.00 4.71 19.42
C LEU A 303 -4.35 3.89 18.30
N GLU A 304 -3.05 4.09 18.03
CA GLU A 304 -2.32 3.34 17.02
C GLU A 304 -2.31 1.82 17.30
N LEU A 305 -2.06 1.48 18.57
CA LEU A 305 -1.86 0.11 19.06
C LEU A 305 -3.09 -0.45 19.77
N ALA A 306 -4.23 0.20 19.63
CA ALA A 306 -5.45 -0.19 20.32
C ALA A 306 -5.87 -1.62 19.95
N SER A 307 -6.25 -2.41 20.95
CA SER A 307 -6.93 -3.68 20.71
C SER A 307 -8.38 -3.48 20.24
N ALA A 308 -8.99 -2.36 20.63
CA ALA A 308 -10.32 -1.91 20.22
C ALA A 308 -10.46 -0.40 20.44
N THR A 309 -11.34 0.23 19.66
CA THR A 309 -11.76 1.63 19.86
C THR A 309 -13.22 1.67 20.30
N VAL A 310 -13.57 2.69 21.12
CA VAL A 310 -14.94 2.86 21.64
C VAL A 310 -15.42 4.26 21.29
N LEU A 311 -16.57 4.34 20.62
CA LEU A 311 -17.26 5.59 20.30
C LEU A 311 -18.42 5.80 21.27
N PHE A 312 -18.45 6.95 21.94
CA PHE A 312 -19.59 7.42 22.72
C PHE A 312 -20.31 8.51 21.94
N ALA A 313 -21.59 8.31 21.66
CA ALA A 313 -22.43 9.28 20.96
C ALA A 313 -23.79 9.37 21.63
N HIS A 314 -24.43 10.53 21.54
CA HIS A 314 -25.83 10.72 21.92
C HIS A 314 -26.60 11.26 20.70
N LYS A 315 -27.85 10.86 20.60
CA LYS A 315 -28.77 11.38 19.60
C LYS A 315 -29.47 12.60 20.20
N GLU A 316 -29.43 13.72 19.49
CA GLU A 316 -30.27 14.90 19.79
C GLU A 316 -31.75 14.62 19.46
#